data_AF-A0A434TSZ4-F1
#
_entry.id   AF-A0A434TSZ4-F1
#
_cell.length_a   1.000
_cell.length_b   1.000
_cell.length_c   1.000
_cell.angle_alpha   90.00
_cell.angle_beta   90.00
_cell.angle_gamma   90.00
#
_symmetry.space_group_name_H-M   'P 1'
#
loop_
_entity.id
_entity.type
_entity.pdbx_description
1 polymer ?
#
loop_
_entity_poly.entity_id
_entity_poly.type
_entity_poly.pdbx_seq_one_letter_code
_entity_poly.pdbx_strand_id
1 'polypeptide(L)'
;MPLISLDNGDTLNSQQVVKMLECHDGRHQFGMSDGSLHAGFVDEPERAFFPIVPAVPGFKTIATDIFNGVRRWDIRSVVAWQICPGGNFALAAGPSNEEGYAALIEPDGAVVDCDGDRFDSLEAFQQSVEEADAAHRKAA
;
A
#
# COMPACT_ATOMS: atom_id res chain seq x y z
N MET A 1 -15.17 -2.59 -4.95
CA MET A 1 -15.87 -2.62 -3.65
C MET A 1 -14.91 -3.20 -2.63
N PRO A 2 -14.35 -2.38 -1.72
CA PRO A 2 -13.42 -2.87 -0.71
C PRO A 2 -14.13 -3.73 0.33
N LEU A 3 -13.48 -4.78 0.80
CA LEU A 3 -13.96 -5.63 1.88
C LEU A 3 -13.15 -5.33 3.15
N ILE A 4 -13.79 -5.44 4.30
CA ILE A 4 -13.15 -5.32 5.62
C ILE A 4 -13.04 -6.73 6.17
N SER A 5 -11.82 -7.22 6.37
CA SER A 5 -11.55 -8.52 6.97
C SER A 5 -11.22 -8.34 8.44
N LEU A 6 -11.99 -8.97 9.32
CA LEU A 6 -11.80 -8.94 10.76
C LEU A 6 -10.98 -10.16 11.23
N ASP A 7 -10.28 -10.01 12.34
CA ASP A 7 -9.48 -11.06 12.99
C ASP A 7 -10.29 -12.32 13.37
N ASN A 8 -11.58 -12.14 13.64
CA ASN A 8 -12.50 -13.23 13.97
C ASN A 8 -12.95 -14.06 12.75
N GLY A 9 -12.48 -13.72 11.54
CA GLY A 9 -12.81 -14.38 10.28
C GLY A 9 -14.01 -13.77 9.53
N ASP A 10 -14.70 -12.79 10.11
CA ASP A 10 -15.78 -12.07 9.44
C ASP A 10 -15.22 -11.25 8.26
N THR A 11 -16.01 -11.17 7.19
CA THR A 11 -15.73 -10.29 6.05
C THR A 11 -16.94 -9.40 5.79
N LEU A 12 -16.75 -8.09 5.90
CA LEU A 12 -17.81 -7.11 5.78
C LEU A 12 -17.71 -6.37 4.45
N ASN A 13 -18.86 -6.09 3.84
CA ASN A 13 -18.95 -5.19 2.71
C ASN A 13 -18.95 -3.73 3.20
N SER A 14 -17.88 -2.99 2.93
CA SER A 14 -17.73 -1.58 3.31
C SER A 14 -18.89 -0.68 2.86
N GLN A 15 -19.53 -0.98 1.72
CA GLN A 15 -20.67 -0.20 1.21
C GLN A 15 -21.94 -0.36 2.04
N GLN A 16 -22.02 -1.39 2.87
CA GLN A 16 -23.16 -1.65 3.75
C GLN A 16 -22.91 -1.13 5.17
N VAL A 17 -21.71 -0.64 5.49
CA VAL A 17 -21.43 -0.05 6.79
C VAL A 17 -22.03 1.34 6.84
N VAL A 18 -22.95 1.55 7.78
CA VAL A 18 -23.58 2.86 8.05
C VAL A 18 -22.92 3.61 9.20
N LYS A 19 -22.18 2.88 10.04
CA LYS A 19 -21.48 3.44 11.21
C LYS A 19 -20.27 2.60 11.58
N MET A 20 -19.16 3.27 11.91
CA MET A 20 -17.97 2.66 12.49
C MET A 20 -17.63 3.36 13.81
N LEU A 21 -17.27 2.60 14.84
CA LEU A 21 -16.85 3.11 16.14
C LEU A 21 -15.63 2.34 16.63
N GLU A 22 -14.67 3.05 17.20
CA GLU A 22 -13.56 2.45 17.95
C GLU A 22 -14.03 2.15 19.39
N CYS A 23 -13.78 0.93 19.84
CA CYS A 23 -14.08 0.46 21.19
C CYS A 23 -12.89 0.69 22.13
N HIS A 24 -13.13 0.75 23.44
CA HIS A 24 -12.08 0.99 24.44
C HIS A 24 -10.99 -0.10 24.47
N ASP A 25 -11.31 -1.30 23.99
CA ASP A 25 -10.39 -2.44 23.90
C ASP A 25 -9.60 -2.47 22.57
N GLY A 26 -9.71 -1.42 21.74
CA GLY A 26 -9.02 -1.30 20.45
C GLY A 26 -9.72 -2.01 19.29
N ARG A 27 -10.85 -2.69 19.51
CA ARG A 27 -11.65 -3.25 18.42
C ARG A 27 -12.42 -2.17 17.68
N HIS A 28 -12.79 -2.47 16.44
CA HIS A 28 -13.74 -1.66 15.68
C HIS A 28 -15.11 -2.35 15.68
N GLN A 29 -16.17 -1.58 15.93
CA GLN A 29 -17.55 -2.00 15.77
C GLN A 29 -18.15 -1.39 14.50
N PHE A 30 -18.77 -2.22 13.68
CA PHE A 30 -19.39 -1.88 12.42
C PHE A 30 -20.90 -2.11 12.51
N GLY A 31 -21.68 -1.04 12.31
CA GLY A 31 -23.12 -1.11 12.11
C GLY A 31 -23.44 -1.23 10.63
N MET A 32 -24.19 -2.27 10.27
CA MET A 32 -24.57 -2.57 8.90
C MET A 32 -25.95 -2.00 8.56
N SER A 33 -26.22 -1.84 7.26
CA SER A 33 -27.49 -1.32 6.71
C SER A 33 -28.71 -2.19 7.03
N ASP A 34 -28.50 -3.49 7.27
CA ASP A 34 -29.55 -4.43 7.70
C ASP A 34 -29.83 -4.39 9.22
N GLY A 35 -29.10 -3.54 9.96
CA GLY A 35 -29.20 -3.38 11.41
C GLY A 35 -28.31 -4.31 12.23
N SER A 36 -27.55 -5.21 11.59
CA SER A 36 -26.59 -6.07 12.28
C SER A 36 -25.37 -5.29 12.80
N LEU A 37 -24.72 -5.85 13.82
CA LEU A 37 -23.52 -5.30 14.44
C LEU A 37 -22.41 -6.36 14.42
N HIS A 38 -21.26 -5.99 13.88
CA HIS A 38 -20.05 -6.81 13.88
C HIS A 38 -18.93 -6.09 14.61
N ALA A 39 -18.06 -6.83 15.29
CA ALA A 39 -16.91 -6.25 15.98
C ALA A 39 -15.71 -7.17 15.95
N GLY A 40 -14.54 -6.60 15.70
CA GLY A 40 -13.27 -7.32 15.61
C GLY A 40 -12.08 -6.36 15.51
N PHE A 41 -10.88 -6.91 15.55
CA PHE A 41 -9.66 -6.18 15.21
C PHE A 41 -9.47 -6.16 13.70
N VAL A 42 -9.00 -5.02 13.20
CA VAL A 42 -8.70 -4.79 11.79
C VAL A 42 -7.75 -3.61 11.70
N ASP A 43 -6.76 -3.72 10.83
CA ASP A 43 -5.81 -2.66 10.57
C ASP A 43 -6.38 -1.66 9.56
N GLU A 44 -6.24 -0.37 9.87
CA GLU A 44 -6.64 0.76 9.01
C GLU A 44 -8.04 0.61 8.36
N PRO A 45 -9.12 0.32 9.12
CA PRO A 45 -10.44 0.04 8.54
C PRO A 45 -11.00 1.21 7.73
N GLU A 46 -10.57 2.45 8.00
CA GLU A 46 -10.92 3.63 7.23
C GLU A 46 -10.57 3.51 5.75
N ARG A 47 -9.51 2.75 5.41
CA ARG A 47 -9.08 2.54 4.03
C ARG A 47 -10.13 1.87 3.18
N ALA A 48 -10.97 1.03 3.77
CA ALA A 48 -12.04 0.35 3.06
C ALA A 48 -13.15 1.30 2.57
N PHE A 49 -13.19 2.56 3.06
CA PHE A 49 -14.15 3.56 2.62
C PHE A 49 -13.60 4.53 1.56
N PHE A 50 -12.29 4.49 1.30
CA PHE A 50 -11.69 5.36 0.30
C PHE A 50 -11.93 4.84 -1.12
N PRO A 51 -12.20 5.74 -2.09
CA PRO A 51 -12.49 5.32 -3.44
C PRO A 51 -11.26 4.71 -4.11
N ILE A 52 -11.51 3.62 -4.86
CA ILE A 52 -10.52 2.97 -5.70
C ILE A 52 -10.86 3.29 -7.16
N VAL A 53 -9.92 3.92 -7.86
CA VAL A 53 -10.07 4.27 -9.28
C VAL A 53 -9.06 3.48 -10.12
N PRO A 54 -9.42 3.03 -11.34
CA PRO A 54 -8.47 2.37 -12.22
C PRO A 54 -7.26 3.23 -12.52
N ALA A 55 -6.08 2.61 -12.59
CA ALA A 55 -4.86 3.31 -12.97
C ALA A 55 -4.74 3.44 -14.50
N VAL A 56 -4.14 4.55 -14.96
CA VAL A 56 -3.69 4.66 -16.34
C VAL A 56 -2.57 3.64 -16.57
N PRO A 57 -2.54 2.91 -17.71
CA PRO A 57 -1.47 1.96 -17.99
C PRO A 57 -0.09 2.64 -18.01
N GLY A 58 0.92 1.92 -17.54
CA GLY A 58 2.33 2.34 -17.60
C GLY A 58 2.96 2.57 -16.23
N PHE A 59 2.17 2.93 -15.22
CA PHE A 59 2.65 3.04 -13.85
C PHE A 59 3.06 1.68 -13.26
N LYS A 60 4.16 1.66 -12.51
CA LYS A 60 4.64 0.46 -11.79
C LYS A 60 5.12 0.83 -10.39
N THR A 61 4.93 -0.05 -9.41
CA THR A 61 5.62 0.06 -8.12
C THR A 61 6.95 -0.68 -8.15
N ILE A 62 7.88 -0.24 -7.31
CA ILE A 62 9.12 -0.94 -6.98
C ILE A 62 9.05 -1.31 -5.51
N ALA A 63 8.95 -2.60 -5.19
CA ALA A 63 9.19 -3.11 -3.86
C ALA A 63 10.61 -3.68 -3.77
N THR A 64 11.23 -3.56 -2.60
CA THR A 64 12.60 -4.06 -2.39
C THR A 64 12.64 -5.00 -1.21
N ASP A 65 13.37 -6.10 -1.35
CA ASP A 65 13.65 -7.05 -0.27
C ASP A 65 15.14 -7.40 -0.27
N ILE A 66 15.69 -7.81 0.87
CA ILE A 66 17.06 -8.30 0.99
C ILE A 66 17.01 -9.77 1.39
N PHE A 67 17.34 -10.64 0.44
CA PHE A 67 17.39 -12.08 0.67
C PHE A 67 18.82 -12.59 0.55
N ASN A 68 19.34 -13.19 1.62
CA ASN A 68 20.74 -13.66 1.71
C ASN A 68 21.78 -12.57 1.37
N GLY A 69 21.53 -11.34 1.80
CA GLY A 69 22.43 -10.20 1.55
C GLY A 69 22.40 -9.66 0.12
N VAL A 70 21.49 -10.15 -0.72
CA VAL A 70 21.29 -9.67 -2.09
C VAL A 70 19.95 -8.93 -2.16
N ARG A 71 19.99 -7.67 -2.60
CA ARG A 71 18.80 -6.86 -2.83
C ARG A 71 18.04 -7.39 -4.05
N ARG A 72 16.74 -7.57 -3.89
CA ARG A 72 15.79 -7.95 -4.93
C ARG A 72 14.85 -6.79 -5.20
N TRP A 73 14.52 -6.63 -6.47
CA TRP A 73 13.63 -5.60 -6.97
C TRP A 73 12.38 -6.29 -7.52
N ASP A 74 11.25 -6.11 -6.85
CA ASP A 74 9.96 -6.59 -7.31
C ASP A 74 9.21 -5.44 -7.96
N ILE A 75 9.04 -5.51 -9.28
CA ILE A 75 8.43 -4.46 -10.08
C ILE A 75 7.07 -4.93 -10.57
N ARG A 76 6.01 -4.25 -10.15
CA ARG A 76 4.64 -4.67 -10.41
C ARG A 76 3.84 -3.55 -11.05
N SER A 77 3.00 -3.89 -12.02
CA SER A 77 2.10 -2.91 -12.65
C SER A 77 1.12 -2.34 -11.62
N VAL A 78 0.94 -1.03 -11.60
CA VAL A 78 -0.15 -0.40 -10.84
C VAL A 78 -1.45 -0.62 -11.61
N VAL A 79 -2.44 -1.22 -10.95
CA VAL A 79 -3.73 -1.54 -11.56
C VAL A 79 -4.83 -0.58 -11.11
N ALA A 80 -4.67 0.05 -9.96
CA ALA A 80 -5.61 1.01 -9.41
C ALA A 80 -4.93 1.97 -8.42
N TRP A 81 -5.64 3.05 -8.09
CA TRP A 81 -5.26 4.02 -7.06
C TRP A 81 -6.32 4.04 -5.97
N GLN A 82 -5.89 3.97 -4.72
CA GLN A 82 -6.73 4.27 -3.57
C GLN A 82 -6.56 5.75 -3.22
N ILE A 83 -7.64 6.53 -3.27
CA ILE A 83 -7.61 7.97 -3.09
C ILE A 83 -7.91 8.29 -1.62
N CYS A 84 -6.88 8.56 -0.84
CA CYS A 84 -6.99 8.86 0.59
C CYS A 84 -6.80 10.37 0.84
N PRO A 85 -7.27 10.92 1.97
CA PRO A 85 -7.02 12.32 2.34
C PRO A 85 -5.53 12.70 2.40
N GLY A 86 -4.66 11.75 2.76
CA GLY A 86 -3.21 11.95 2.83
C GLY A 86 -2.46 11.76 1.51
N GLY A 87 -3.14 11.39 0.43
CA GLY A 87 -2.52 11.12 -0.87
C GLY A 87 -3.10 9.90 -1.58
N ASN A 88 -2.62 9.67 -2.80
CA ASN A 88 -3.05 8.55 -3.62
C ASN A 88 -2.09 7.37 -3.44
N PHE A 89 -2.60 6.23 -3.05
CA PHE A 89 -1.82 5.02 -2.84
C PHE A 89 -1.94 4.08 -4.04
N ALA A 90 -0.79 3.64 -4.57
CA ALA A 90 -0.74 2.68 -5.67
C ALA A 90 -1.17 1.29 -5.22
N LEU A 91 -2.07 0.66 -5.98
CA LEU A 91 -2.44 -0.75 -5.81
C LEU A 91 -1.79 -1.56 -6.94
N ALA A 92 -0.83 -2.41 -6.57
CA ALA A 92 -0.05 -3.21 -7.51
C ALA A 92 -0.74 -4.54 -7.86
N ALA A 93 -0.48 -5.06 -9.06
CA ALA A 93 -0.91 -6.39 -9.45
C ALA A 93 -0.15 -7.49 -8.69
N GLY A 94 -0.86 -8.52 -8.24
CA GLY A 94 -0.27 -9.67 -7.56
C GLY A 94 -0.47 -9.63 -6.03
N PRO A 95 0.16 -10.56 -5.30
CA PRO A 95 0.01 -10.64 -3.85
C PRO A 95 0.57 -9.37 -3.19
N SER A 96 -0.20 -8.75 -2.30
CA SER A 96 0.27 -7.64 -1.48
C SER A 96 1.14 -8.21 -0.36
N ASN A 97 2.43 -7.88 -0.36
CA ASN A 97 3.19 -7.82 0.87
C ASN A 97 2.85 -6.47 1.52
N GLU A 98 2.46 -6.47 2.79
CA GLU A 98 2.04 -5.26 3.53
C GLU A 98 3.16 -4.21 3.65
N GLU A 99 4.39 -4.53 3.24
CA GLU A 99 5.59 -3.70 3.36
C GLU A 99 5.63 -2.46 2.45
N GLY A 100 4.54 -2.13 1.76
CA GLY A 100 4.49 -0.97 0.88
C GLY A 100 5.43 -1.10 -0.33
N TYR A 101 5.69 0.01 -1.00
CA TYR A 101 6.63 0.10 -2.12
C TYR A 101 7.66 1.19 -1.85
N ALA A 102 8.89 1.00 -2.31
CA ALA A 102 9.99 1.94 -2.14
C ALA A 102 9.91 3.11 -3.13
N ALA A 103 9.42 2.87 -4.35
CA ALA A 103 9.28 3.90 -5.36
C ALA A 103 8.20 3.56 -6.41
N LEU A 104 7.83 4.56 -7.20
CA LEU A 104 6.91 4.48 -8.32
C LEU A 104 7.67 4.76 -9.62
N ILE A 105 7.49 3.91 -10.63
CA ILE A 105 7.88 4.18 -12.02
C ILE A 105 6.67 4.81 -12.72
N GLU A 106 6.88 6.00 -13.28
CA GLU A 106 5.90 6.72 -14.09
C GLU A 106 5.87 6.17 -15.54
N PRO A 107 4.80 6.45 -16.32
CA PRO A 107 4.68 5.93 -17.68
C PRO A 107 5.79 6.38 -18.65
N ASP A 108 6.46 7.49 -18.36
CA ASP A 108 7.60 8.00 -19.13
C ASP A 108 8.93 7.32 -18.77
N GLY A 109 8.94 6.48 -17.73
CA GLY A 109 10.11 5.77 -17.23
C GLY A 109 10.83 6.46 -16.07
N ALA A 110 10.42 7.68 -15.69
CA ALA A 110 10.95 8.34 -14.50
C ALA A 110 10.57 7.57 -13.23
N VAL A 111 11.40 7.67 -12.20
CA VAL A 111 11.15 7.04 -10.90
C VAL A 111 11.00 8.11 -9.83
N VAL A 112 9.99 7.98 -8.99
CA VAL A 112 9.78 8.85 -7.81
C VAL A 112 9.76 7.96 -6.57
N ASP A 113 10.66 8.19 -5.63
CA ASP A 113 10.70 7.43 -4.38
C ASP A 113 9.74 7.99 -3.32
N CYS A 114 9.71 7.35 -2.15
CA CYS A 114 8.84 7.72 -1.05
C CYS A 114 9.19 9.07 -0.39
N ASP A 115 10.42 9.53 -0.54
CA ASP A 115 10.89 10.83 -0.01
C ASP A 115 10.59 11.98 -1.00
N GLY A 116 10.14 11.64 -2.21
CA GLY A 116 9.78 12.57 -3.27
C GLY A 116 10.94 12.91 -4.19
N ASP A 117 12.07 12.19 -4.07
CA ASP A 117 13.19 12.34 -4.99
C ASP A 117 12.84 11.71 -6.34
N ARG A 118 13.27 12.39 -7.41
CA ARG A 118 12.97 12.00 -8.78
C ARG A 118 14.24 11.59 -9.51
N PHE A 119 14.18 10.44 -10.17
CA PHE A 119 15.26 9.83 -10.93
C PHE A 119 14.84 9.68 -12.39
N ASP A 120 15.79 9.85 -13.30
CA ASP A 120 15.54 9.76 -14.74
C ASP A 120 15.21 8.33 -15.20
N SER A 121 15.59 7.32 -14.42
CA SER A 121 15.37 5.91 -14.76
C SER A 121 15.40 5.00 -13.53
N LEU A 122 14.93 3.76 -13.71
CA LEU A 122 15.09 2.68 -12.75
C LEU A 122 16.57 2.43 -12.40
N GLU A 123 17.46 2.47 -13.38
CA GLU A 123 18.89 2.22 -13.17
C GLU A 123 19.51 3.31 -12.28
N ALA A 124 19.14 4.58 -12.50
CA ALA A 124 19.60 5.69 -11.66
C ALA A 124 19.12 5.57 -10.21
N PHE A 125 17.87 5.14 -10.01
CA PHE A 125 17.33 4.86 -8.68
C PHE A 125 18.03 3.65 -8.01
N GLN A 126 18.25 2.55 -8.74
CA GLN A 126 18.95 1.39 -8.19
C GLN A 126 20.38 1.75 -7.76
N GLN A 127 21.07 2.57 -8.56
CA GLN A 127 22.39 3.06 -8.23
C GLN A 127 22.39 3.93 -6.97
N SER A 128 21.42 4.85 -6.80
CA SER A 128 21.35 5.70 -5.61
C SER A 128 21.15 4.89 -4.32
N VAL A 129 20.32 3.84 -4.38
CA VAL A 129 20.11 2.93 -3.26
C VAL A 129 21.37 2.12 -2.95
N GLU A 130 22.08 1.63 -3.96
CA GLU A 130 23.34 0.90 -3.77
C GLU A 130 24.43 1.77 -3.13
N GLU A 131 24.52 3.04 -3.54
CA GLU A 131 25.43 4.03 -2.97
C GLU A 131 25.09 4.30 -1.49
N ALA A 132 23.81 4.46 -1.16
CA ALA A 132 23.35 4.63 0.21
C ALA A 132 23.66 3.40 1.08
N ASP A 133 23.38 2.19 0.59
CA ASP A 133 23.71 0.92 1.26
C ASP A 133 25.22 0.76 1.49
N ALA A 134 26.04 1.16 0.50
CA ALA A 134 27.50 1.11 0.62
C ALA A 134 28.05 2.14 1.61
N ALA A 135 27.48 3.34 1.66
CA ALA A 135 27.83 4.37 2.63
C ALA A 135 27.49 3.91 4.05
N HIS A 136 26.31 3.32 4.26
CA HIS A 136 25.89 2.79 5.55
C HIS A 136 26.82 1.66 6.03
N ARG A 137 27.21 0.73 5.14
CA ARG A 137 28.17 -0.34 5.45
C ARG A 137 29.57 0.16 5.81
N LYS A 138 30.00 1.31 5.30
CA LYS A 138 31.30 1.93 5.65
C LYS A 138 31.26 2.65 7.00
N ALA A 139 30.07 3.03 7.47
CA ALA A 139 29.88 3.76 8.72
C ALA A 139 29.62 2.84 9.93
N ALA A 140 29.27 1.58 9.68
CA ALA A 140 29.08 0.53 10.69
C ALA A 140 30.38 -0.23 10.99
#